data_AF-A0AAE8N6N1-F1
#
_entry.id   AF-A0AAE8N6N1-F1
#
_cell.length_a   1.000
_cell.length_b   1.000
_cell.length_c   1.000
_cell.angle_alpha   90.00
_cell.angle_beta   90.00
_cell.angle_gamma   90.00
#
_symmetry.space_group_name_H-M   'P 1'
#
loop_
_entity.id
_entity.type
_entity.pdbx_description
1 polymer ?
#
loop_
_entity_poly.entity_id
_entity_poly.type
_entity_poly.pdbx_seq_one_letter_code
_entity_poly.pdbx_strand_id
1 'polypeptide(L)'
;MSLSTSNSWLRGQRKSDLVEVADSVGLTNYESLKKAELEVALDKYLSQNATTFSSEPKVAGYFQSQAKARGSPVKREPAASDEADTKPIRVTKRRVTKAPEEFEAAE
;
A
#
# COMPACT_ATOMS: atom_id res chain seq x y z
N MET A 1 -22.51 3.27 6.41
CA MET A 1 -21.32 3.11 7.27
C MET A 1 -20.16 3.78 6.54
N SER A 2 -19.62 4.86 7.10
CA SER A 2 -18.46 5.54 6.49
C SER A 2 -17.26 4.61 6.61
N LEU A 3 -16.81 4.04 5.50
CA LEU A 3 -15.52 3.35 5.44
C LEU A 3 -14.46 4.44 5.64
N SER A 4 -13.99 4.62 6.86
CA SER A 4 -12.87 5.50 7.17
C SER A 4 -11.70 5.13 6.25
N THR A 5 -11.29 6.08 5.42
CA THR A 5 -10.26 5.84 4.42
C THR A 5 -8.91 5.65 5.11
N SER A 6 -8.43 4.41 5.14
CA SER A 6 -7.10 4.03 5.62
C SER A 6 -6.05 4.18 4.50
N ASN A 7 -4.76 4.15 4.85
CA ASN A 7 -3.66 4.22 3.89
C ASN A 7 -3.77 3.11 2.82
N SER A 8 -3.50 3.45 1.56
CA SER A 8 -3.58 2.53 0.42
C SER A 8 -2.68 1.28 0.56
N TRP A 9 -1.53 1.40 1.24
CA TRP A 9 -0.65 0.27 1.48
C TRP A 9 -1.29 -0.76 2.42
N LEU A 10 -1.91 -0.30 3.52
CA LEU A 10 -2.63 -1.16 4.47
C LEU A 10 -3.82 -1.86 3.79
N ARG A 11 -4.54 -1.12 2.94
CA ARG A 11 -5.68 -1.67 2.17
C ARG A 11 -5.27 -2.81 1.23
N GLY A 12 -4.05 -2.73 0.68
CA GLY A 12 -3.48 -3.74 -0.20
C GLY A 12 -2.99 -5.02 0.50
N GLN A 13 -2.83 -5.01 1.83
CA GLN A 13 -2.37 -6.17 2.59
C GLN A 13 -3.52 -7.15 2.90
N ARG A 14 -3.18 -8.43 3.11
CA ARG A 14 -4.13 -9.44 3.61
C ARG A 14 -4.31 -9.28 5.12
N LYS A 15 -5.40 -9.84 5.66
CA LYS A 15 -5.65 -9.79 7.12
C LYS A 15 -4.50 -10.43 7.91
N SER A 16 -3.90 -11.51 7.41
CA SER A 16 -2.73 -12.17 8.00
C SER A 16 -1.55 -11.20 8.14
N ASP A 17 -1.21 -10.53 7.05
CA ASP A 17 -0.04 -9.64 6.99
C ASP A 17 -0.26 -8.42 7.88
N LEU A 18 -1.49 -7.91 7.93
CA LEU A 18 -1.84 -6.82 8.85
C LEU A 18 -1.77 -7.24 10.32
N VAL A 19 -2.07 -8.49 10.65
CA VAL A 19 -1.90 -9.04 12.01
C VAL A 19 -0.41 -9.11 12.36
N GLU A 20 0.44 -9.62 11.47
CA GLU A 20 1.90 -9.62 11.68
C GLU A 20 2.45 -8.21 11.89
N VAL A 21 1.95 -7.24 11.12
CA VAL A 21 2.33 -5.83 11.29
C VAL A 21 1.88 -5.35 12.67
N ALA A 22 0.65 -5.65 13.09
CA ALA A 22 0.13 -5.30 14.40
C ALA A 22 0.98 -5.87 15.55
N ASP A 23 1.39 -7.14 15.44
CA ASP A 23 2.32 -7.77 16.40
C ASP A 23 3.67 -7.07 16.42
N SER A 24 4.24 -6.77 15.25
CA SER A 24 5.57 -6.14 15.15
C SER A 24 5.60 -4.74 15.78
N VAL A 25 4.50 -3.98 15.69
CA VAL A 25 4.40 -2.63 16.27
C VAL A 25 3.83 -2.63 17.68
N GLY A 26 3.49 -3.79 18.24
CA GLY A 26 2.94 -3.93 19.58
C GLY A 26 1.53 -3.35 19.74
N LEU A 27 0.73 -3.35 18.66
CA LEU A 27 -0.68 -2.97 18.75
C LEU A 27 -1.42 -4.07 19.55
N THR A 28 -2.28 -3.67 20.49
CA THR A 28 -3.07 -4.60 21.30
C THR A 28 -4.53 -4.58 20.88
N ASN A 29 -5.30 -5.62 21.25
CA ASN A 29 -6.75 -5.72 21.01
C ASN A 29 -7.18 -5.69 19.53
N TYR A 30 -6.29 -6.07 18.60
CA TYR A 30 -6.60 -6.08 17.17
C TYR A 30 -7.22 -7.42 16.71
N GLU A 31 -7.10 -8.51 17.47
CA GLU A 31 -7.54 -9.85 17.04
C GLU A 31 -9.04 -9.96 16.77
N SER A 32 -9.84 -9.24 17.55
CA SER A 32 -11.30 -9.17 17.41
C SER A 32 -11.76 -8.23 16.29
N LEU A 33 -10.84 -7.44 15.72
CA LEU A 33 -11.15 -6.48 14.68
C LEU A 33 -11.29 -7.17 13.31
N LYS A 34 -12.26 -6.67 12.54
CA LYS A 34 -12.39 -7.01 11.12
C LYS A 34 -11.26 -6.35 10.34
N LYS A 35 -10.95 -6.85 9.14
CA LYS A 35 -9.88 -6.30 8.27
C LYS A 35 -9.96 -4.77 8.15
N ALA A 36 -11.15 -4.25 7.79
CA ALA A 36 -11.36 -2.81 7.62
C ALA A 36 -11.07 -2.02 8.91
N GLU A 37 -11.52 -2.51 10.06
CA GLU A 37 -11.28 -1.88 11.36
C GLU A 37 -9.79 -1.93 11.75
N LEU A 38 -9.13 -3.06 11.44
CA LEU A 38 -7.72 -3.27 11.72
C LEU A 38 -6.81 -2.35 10.88
N GLU A 39 -7.16 -2.12 9.61
CA GLU A 39 -6.47 -1.13 8.77
C GLU A 39 -6.53 0.28 9.37
N VAL A 40 -7.70 0.67 9.87
CA VAL A 40 -7.92 2.00 10.45
C VAL A 40 -7.21 2.14 11.80
N ALA A 41 -7.26 1.10 12.63
CA ALA A 41 -6.55 1.06 13.90
C ALA A 41 -5.03 1.16 13.70
N LEU A 42 -4.47 0.41 12.73
CA LEU A 42 -3.06 0.49 12.36
C LEU A 42 -2.69 1.87 11.83
N ASP A 43 -3.47 2.44 10.92
CA ASP A 43 -3.19 3.78 10.36
C ASP A 43 -3.13 4.85 11.46
N LYS A 44 -4.08 4.79 12.41
CA LYS A 44 -4.07 5.69 13.57
C LYS A 44 -2.86 5.47 14.47
N TYR A 45 -2.51 4.23 14.76
CA TYR A 45 -1.38 3.92 15.64
C TYR A 45 -0.03 4.29 15.02
N LEU A 46 0.17 4.00 13.72
CA LEU A 46 1.38 4.33 12.99
C LEU A 46 1.56 5.83 12.79
N SER A 47 0.47 6.56 12.52
CA SER A 47 0.53 8.03 12.39
C SER A 47 0.85 8.72 13.71
N GLN A 48 0.36 8.20 14.85
CA GLN A 48 0.67 8.72 16.19
C GLN A 48 2.13 8.46 16.59
N ASN A 49 2.69 7.33 16.17
CA ASN A 49 4.05 6.89 16.53
C ASN A 49 5.01 6.95 15.33
N ALA A 50 4.74 7.86 14.38
CA ALA A 50 5.45 7.91 13.11
C ALA A 50 6.98 8.04 13.27
N THR A 51 7.43 8.82 14.25
CA THR A 51 8.87 9.02 14.51
C THR A 51 9.56 7.76 15.02
N THR A 52 8.87 6.93 15.79
CA THR A 52 9.41 5.68 16.35
C THR A 52 9.49 4.60 15.27
N PHE A 53 8.44 4.50 14.45
CA PHE A 53 8.30 3.41 13.48
C PHE A 53 8.86 3.75 12.09
N SER A 54 9.36 4.98 11.86
CA SER A 54 9.98 5.34 10.58
C SER A 54 11.21 4.49 10.24
N SER A 55 11.87 3.90 11.24
CA SER A 55 13.03 3.02 11.05
C SER A 55 12.67 1.53 10.95
N GLU A 56 11.41 1.16 11.19
CA GLU A 56 10.99 -0.24 11.21
C GLU A 56 10.72 -0.77 9.78
N PRO A 57 11.41 -1.83 9.33
CA PRO A 57 11.29 -2.32 7.95
C PRO A 57 9.91 -2.90 7.64
N LYS A 58 9.22 -3.46 8.64
CA LYS A 58 7.88 -4.05 8.50
C LYS A 58 6.82 -3.02 8.09
N VAL A 59 7.03 -1.74 8.41
CA VAL A 59 6.10 -0.63 8.11
C VAL A 59 6.71 0.42 7.18
N ALA A 60 7.89 0.18 6.63
CA ALA A 60 8.52 1.07 5.66
C ALA A 60 7.60 1.37 4.46
N GLY A 61 6.91 0.34 3.95
CA GLY A 61 5.94 0.48 2.86
C GLY A 61 4.75 1.40 3.18
N TYR A 62 4.30 1.40 4.44
CA TYR A 62 3.27 2.32 4.92
C TYR A 62 3.73 3.78 4.80
N PHE A 63 4.92 4.10 5.33
CA PHE A 63 5.45 5.46 5.31
C PHE A 63 5.79 5.94 3.89
N GLN A 64 6.32 5.06 3.04
CA GLN A 64 6.58 5.37 1.64
C GLN A 64 5.28 5.67 0.87
N SER A 65 4.22 4.89 1.11
CA SER A 65 2.89 5.15 0.55
C SER A 65 2.30 6.47 1.04
N GLN A 66 2.46 6.77 2.33
CA GLN A 66 2.03 8.03 2.95
C GLN A 66 2.72 9.24 2.31
N ALA A 67 4.04 9.14 2.08
CA ALA A 67 4.83 10.16 1.41
C ALA A 67 4.37 10.39 -0.04
N LYS A 68 4.04 9.33 -0.78
CA LYS A 68 3.48 9.42 -2.14
C LYS A 68 2.10 10.05 -2.17
N ALA A 69 1.24 9.72 -1.19
CA ALA A 69 -0.11 10.28 -1.10
C ALA A 69 -0.12 11.76 -0.69
N ARG A 70 0.82 12.19 0.16
CA ARG A 70 0.98 13.61 0.56
C ARG A 70 1.79 14.43 -0.43
N GLY A 71 2.62 13.77 -1.24
CA GLY A 71 3.34 14.38 -2.34
C GLY A 71 2.43 14.62 -3.54
N SER A 72 1.68 15.72 -3.51
CA SER A 72 1.40 16.44 -4.77
C SER A 72 2.74 16.64 -5.51
N PRO A 73 2.83 16.59 -6.86
CA PRO A 73 4.09 16.50 -7.61
C PRO A 73 4.93 17.79 -7.58
N VAL A 74 5.25 18.29 -6.39
CA VAL A 74 6.07 19.46 -6.15
C VAL A 74 7.23 18.99 -5.27
N LYS A 75 8.23 18.43 -5.97
CA LYS A 75 9.66 18.57 -5.70
C LYS A 75 10.12 18.25 -4.27
N ARG A 76 10.53 17.00 -4.04
CA ARG A 76 11.58 16.69 -3.06
C ARG A 76 12.75 16.04 -3.76
N GLU A 77 13.92 16.57 -3.47
CA GLU A 77 15.21 16.20 -4.05
C GLU A 77 15.63 14.77 -3.66
N PRO A 78 16.45 14.09 -4.49
CA PRO A 78 16.81 12.70 -4.27
C PRO A 78 17.87 12.57 -3.17
N ALA A 79 17.48 12.11 -1.98
CA ALA A 79 18.42 11.52 -1.05
C ALA A 79 18.51 10.02 -1.38
N ALA A 80 19.67 9.64 -1.91
CA ALA A 80 20.05 8.26 -2.22
C ALA A 80 20.08 7.38 -0.96
N SER A 81 19.47 6.20 -1.05
CA SER A 81 19.81 4.91 -0.41
C SER A 81 18.68 3.93 -0.82
N ASP A 82 18.89 3.09 -1.84
CA ASP A 82 19.23 1.65 -1.69
C ASP A 82 17.99 0.85 -1.18
N GLU A 83 17.40 -0.16 -1.81
CA GLU A 83 17.67 -0.99 -2.99
C GLU A 83 16.35 -1.75 -3.30
N ALA A 84 16.14 -2.14 -4.56
CA ALA A 84 15.26 -3.22 -5.04
C ALA A 84 13.74 -3.26 -4.70
N ASP A 85 12.91 -2.73 -5.60
CA ASP A 85 11.87 -3.58 -6.25
C ASP A 85 11.72 -3.15 -7.70
N THR A 86 12.38 -3.90 -8.56
CA THR A 86 12.46 -3.73 -10.00
C THR A 86 11.16 -4.19 -10.66
N LYS A 87 10.28 -3.24 -10.97
CA LYS A 87 9.25 -3.43 -12.00
C LYS A 87 9.28 -2.24 -12.95
N PRO A 88 9.92 -2.33 -14.12
CA PRO A 88 9.94 -1.23 -15.08
C PRO A 88 8.53 -1.07 -15.66
N ILE A 89 7.82 -0.06 -15.16
CA ILE A 89 6.60 0.47 -15.75
C ILE A 89 6.99 1.08 -17.11
N ARG A 90 6.89 0.28 -18.17
CA ARG A 90 6.92 0.79 -19.56
C ARG A 90 5.56 1.38 -19.88
N VAL A 91 5.38 2.66 -19.52
CA VAL A 91 4.37 3.50 -20.19
C VAL A 91 4.92 3.86 -21.56
N THR A 92 4.30 3.35 -22.62
CA THR A 92 4.53 3.87 -23.97
C THR A 92 3.25 3.80 -24.81
N LYS A 93 2.69 4.99 -25.08
CA LYS A 93 1.97 5.43 -26.30
C LYS A 93 0.65 4.74 -26.75
N ARG A 94 -0.44 5.50 -26.55
CA ARG A 94 -1.48 5.92 -27.52
C ARG A 94 -1.97 4.94 -28.63
N ARG A 95 -3.23 4.51 -28.47
CA ARG A 95 -4.39 4.52 -29.42
C ARG A 95 -4.19 3.89 -30.82
N VAL A 96 -4.75 2.69 -31.05
CA VAL A 96 -5.39 2.30 -32.33
C VAL A 96 -6.48 1.25 -32.08
N THR A 97 -7.64 1.50 -32.68
CA THR A 97 -8.83 0.65 -32.84
C THR A 97 -8.61 -0.48 -33.86
N LYS A 98 -9.00 -1.74 -33.57
CA LYS A 98 -9.62 -2.67 -34.54
C LYS A 98 -10.16 -3.96 -33.87
N ALA A 99 -11.46 -4.22 -33.97
CA ALA A 99 -12.05 -5.56 -34.09
C ALA A 99 -11.99 -5.97 -35.58
N PRO A 100 -11.95 -7.24 -36.04
CA PRO A 100 -12.74 -8.44 -35.65
C PRO A 100 -11.80 -9.67 -35.40
N GLU A 101 -12.15 -10.94 -35.20
CA GLU A 101 -13.08 -11.86 -35.89
C GLU A 101 -13.14 -13.20 -35.12
N GLU A 102 -14.21 -13.96 -35.35
CA GLU A 102 -14.53 -15.32 -34.88
C GLU A 102 -13.48 -16.40 -35.26
N PHE A 103 -13.74 -17.63 -34.78
CA PHE A 103 -13.03 -18.93 -34.88
C PHE A 103 -12.29 -19.29 -33.58
N GLU A 104 -12.48 -20.46 -32.93
CA GLU A 104 -12.96 -21.76 -33.37
C GLU A 104 -13.25 -22.61 -32.11
N ALA A 105 -14.33 -23.41 -32.09
CA ALA A 105 -14.48 -24.52 -31.15
C ALA A 105 -14.98 -25.73 -31.93
N ALA A 106 -14.04 -26.61 -32.28
CA ALA A 106 -14.29 -27.95 -32.75
C ALA A 106 -13.92 -28.92 -31.62
N GLU A 107 -14.89 -29.68 -31.14
CA GLU A 107 -14.80 -31.13 -30.88
C GLU A 107 -16.21 -31.73 -30.82
#